data_AF-A0A7W1ENU6-F1
#
_entry.id   AF-A0A7W1ENU6-F1
#
_cell.length_a   1.000
_cell.length_b   1.000
_cell.length_c   1.000
_cell.angle_alpha   90.00
_cell.angle_beta   90.00
_cell.angle_gamma   90.00
#
_symmetry.space_group_name_H-M   'P 1'
#
loop_
_entity.id
_entity.type
_entity.pdbx_description
1 polymer ?
#
loop_
_entity_poly.entity_id
_entity_poly.type
_entity_poly.pdbx_seq_one_letter_code
_entity_poly.pdbx_strand_id
1 'polypeptide(L)'
;MPHLHTDRLAALGDERPTDDEVAHLAGCDDCARERDAYVALGTMAAAERDALGLPLTRWDAIAEALHRTDAIADIPSGRVPRLRARRWTLQVAAGLLLVAGGMMAGRVSAGAGPLPRERGATVATAASALPTTRLAADTAFVSVEDARQAQQHSELLYQQATSWIAQHDNASDDTPVAYRSRLAALDRVISTTREAMRQAPHDPVINGYYLTTLGQREATLRQLNTALPATLRVNSF
;
A
#
# COMPACT_ATOMS: atom_id res chain seq x y z
N MET A 1 -24.96 -43.91 18.41
CA MET A 1 -25.43 -42.56 18.77
C MET A 1 -24.97 -41.61 17.69
N PRO A 2 -25.78 -40.62 17.26
CA PRO A 2 -25.33 -39.62 16.30
C PRO A 2 -24.17 -38.79 16.89
N HIS A 3 -23.19 -38.44 16.06
CA HIS A 3 -22.09 -37.55 16.45
C HIS A 3 -22.61 -36.13 16.71
N LEU A 4 -21.87 -35.37 17.52
CA LEU A 4 -22.10 -33.93 17.67
C LEU A 4 -21.82 -33.21 16.34
N HIS A 5 -22.60 -32.15 16.08
CA HIS A 5 -22.37 -31.29 14.91
C HIS A 5 -21.02 -30.59 15.01
N THR A 6 -20.36 -30.36 13.87
CA THR A 6 -19.05 -29.68 13.79
C THR A 6 -19.07 -28.31 14.47
N ASP A 7 -20.10 -27.51 14.22
CA ASP A 7 -20.26 -26.19 14.85
C ASP A 7 -20.33 -26.27 16.38
N ARG A 8 -20.95 -27.34 16.91
CA ARG A 8 -21.01 -27.54 18.36
C ARG A 8 -19.66 -27.97 18.92
N LEU A 9 -18.95 -28.87 18.23
CA LEU A 9 -17.59 -29.27 18.60
C LEU A 9 -16.61 -28.09 18.60
N ALA A 10 -16.76 -27.15 17.66
CA ALA A 10 -15.99 -25.91 17.63
C ALA A 10 -16.34 -24.98 18.82
N ALA A 11 -17.63 -24.81 19.13
CA ALA A 11 -18.07 -23.97 20.26
C ALA A 11 -17.54 -24.47 21.61
N LEU A 12 -17.43 -25.80 21.80
CA LEU A 12 -16.87 -26.41 23.01
C LEU A 12 -15.38 -26.12 23.25
N GLY A 13 -14.70 -25.46 22.31
CA GLY A 13 -13.34 -24.93 22.54
C GLY A 13 -13.31 -23.76 23.53
N ASP A 14 -14.36 -22.92 23.53
CA ASP A 14 -14.46 -21.72 24.37
C ASP A 14 -15.59 -21.82 25.41
N GLU A 15 -16.58 -22.68 25.18
CA GLU A 15 -17.73 -22.89 26.05
C GLU A 15 -17.58 -24.13 26.95
N ARG A 16 -18.26 -24.13 28.11
CA ARG A 16 -18.32 -25.32 28.95
C ARG A 16 -19.28 -26.35 28.34
N PRO A 17 -18.88 -27.63 28.20
CA PRO A 17 -19.78 -28.69 27.78
C PRO A 17 -20.86 -28.96 28.83
N THR A 18 -22.04 -29.35 28.35
CA THR A 18 -23.12 -29.89 29.20
C THR A 18 -22.81 -31.31 29.65
N ASP A 19 -23.48 -31.81 30.70
CA ASP A 19 -23.23 -33.15 31.24
C ASP A 19 -23.43 -34.27 30.19
N ASP A 20 -24.43 -34.10 29.31
CA ASP A 20 -24.68 -35.03 28.20
C ASP A 20 -23.56 -35.01 27.16
N GLU A 21 -22.99 -33.84 26.88
CA GLU A 21 -21.86 -33.69 25.96
C GLU A 21 -20.58 -34.26 26.56
N VAL A 22 -20.37 -34.13 27.87
CA VAL A 22 -19.25 -34.77 28.59
C VAL A 22 -19.37 -36.29 28.49
N ALA A 23 -20.56 -36.83 28.76
CA ALA A 23 -20.81 -38.26 28.63
C ALA A 23 -20.61 -38.76 27.18
N HIS A 24 -21.02 -37.97 26.19
CA HIS A 24 -20.80 -38.28 24.78
C HIS A 24 -19.32 -38.27 24.40
N LEU A 25 -18.57 -37.22 24.78
CA LEU A 25 -17.14 -37.10 24.48
C LEU A 25 -16.31 -38.19 25.17
N ALA A 26 -16.75 -38.68 26.34
CA ALA A 26 -16.13 -39.82 27.00
C ALA A 26 -16.38 -41.16 26.28
N GLY A 27 -17.44 -41.25 25.47
CA GLY A 27 -17.84 -42.47 24.74
C GLY A 27 -17.58 -42.44 23.23
N CYS A 28 -17.12 -41.33 22.66
CA CYS A 28 -16.92 -41.17 21.23
C CYS A 28 -15.56 -40.54 20.90
N ASP A 29 -14.60 -41.40 20.55
CA ASP A 29 -13.22 -40.99 20.23
C ASP A 29 -13.14 -40.02 19.05
N ASP A 30 -14.02 -40.14 18.06
CA ASP A 30 -14.02 -39.26 16.89
C ASP A 30 -14.37 -37.82 17.27
N CYS A 31 -15.43 -37.65 18.06
CA CYS A 31 -15.84 -36.33 18.57
C CYS A 31 -14.82 -35.76 19.57
N ALA A 32 -14.18 -36.61 20.38
CA ALA A 32 -13.11 -36.19 21.29
C ALA A 32 -11.90 -35.65 20.53
N ARG A 33 -11.42 -36.38 19.50
CA ARG A 33 -10.29 -35.94 18.67
C ARG A 33 -10.60 -34.65 17.91
N GLU A 34 -11.80 -34.53 17.36
CA GLU A 34 -12.23 -33.32 16.64
C GLU A 34 -12.29 -32.11 17.58
N ARG A 35 -12.84 -32.25 18.80
CA ARG A 35 -12.82 -31.20 19.82
C ARG A 35 -11.39 -30.79 20.18
N ASP A 36 -10.51 -31.77 20.40
CA ASP A 36 -9.11 -31.51 20.74
C ASP A 36 -8.39 -30.75 19.63
N ALA A 37 -8.71 -31.02 18.36
CA ALA A 37 -8.21 -30.25 17.23
C ALA A 37 -8.67 -28.78 17.28
N TYR A 38 -9.95 -28.51 17.58
CA TYR A 38 -10.45 -27.13 17.73
C TYR A 38 -9.80 -26.41 18.92
N VAL A 39 -9.65 -27.09 20.06
CA VAL A 39 -8.94 -26.54 21.23
C VAL A 39 -7.50 -26.21 20.87
N ALA A 40 -6.78 -27.11 20.20
CA ALA A 40 -5.41 -26.89 19.76
C ALA A 40 -5.31 -25.67 18.83
N LEU A 41 -6.22 -25.53 17.87
CA LEU A 41 -6.29 -24.35 16.99
C LEU A 41 -6.51 -23.05 17.78
N GLY A 42 -7.42 -23.06 18.75
CA GLY A 42 -7.66 -21.92 19.64
C GLY A 42 -6.42 -21.52 20.45
N THR A 43 -5.70 -22.52 21.00
CA THR A 43 -4.45 -22.27 21.75
C THR A 43 -3.34 -21.70 20.88
N MET A 44 -3.15 -22.22 19.65
CA MET A 44 -2.17 -21.67 18.71
C MET A 44 -2.52 -20.24 18.31
N ALA A 45 -3.80 -19.97 18.04
CA ALA A 45 -4.26 -18.62 17.72
C ALA A 45 -4.09 -17.64 18.90
N ALA A 46 -4.25 -18.10 20.14
CA ALA A 46 -3.96 -17.29 21.32
C ALA A 46 -2.46 -17.01 21.47
N ALA A 47 -1.62 -18.04 21.32
CA ALA A 47 -0.17 -17.89 21.39
C ALA A 47 0.38 -16.93 20.33
N GLU A 48 -0.11 -17.03 19.09
CA GLU A 48 0.24 -16.10 18.01
C GLU A 48 -0.20 -14.67 18.32
N ARG A 49 -1.41 -14.49 18.88
CA ARG A 49 -1.87 -13.15 19.30
C ARG A 49 -1.00 -12.56 20.39
N ASP A 50 -0.59 -13.34 21.37
CA ASP A 50 0.27 -12.88 22.46
C ASP A 50 1.69 -12.55 21.97
N ALA A 51 2.21 -13.31 21.01
CA ALA A 51 3.51 -13.09 20.38
C ALA A 51 3.58 -11.76 19.59
N LEU A 52 2.45 -11.28 19.05
CA LEU A 52 2.36 -9.99 18.35
C LEU A 52 2.41 -8.76 19.28
N GLY A 53 2.48 -8.96 20.61
CA GLY A 53 2.57 -7.90 21.62
C GLY A 53 1.21 -7.33 22.06
N LEU A 54 1.23 -6.42 23.05
CA LEU A 54 0.04 -5.82 23.67
C LEU A 54 -0.99 -5.39 22.61
N PRO A 55 -2.12 -6.09 22.49
CA PRO A 55 -3.03 -5.86 21.40
C PRO A 55 -3.63 -4.46 21.56
N LEU A 56 -3.63 -3.69 20.47
CA LEU A 56 -4.32 -2.40 20.35
C LEU A 56 -5.84 -2.50 20.60
N THR A 57 -6.35 -3.71 20.87
CA THR A 57 -7.76 -4.04 21.09
C THR A 57 -8.12 -4.27 22.56
N ARG A 58 -7.18 -4.17 23.53
CA ARG A 58 -7.61 -4.22 24.94
C ARG A 58 -8.46 -2.99 25.23
N TRP A 59 -9.75 -3.21 25.40
CA TRP A 59 -10.74 -2.16 25.61
C TRP A 59 -10.34 -1.24 26.76
N ASP A 60 -9.68 -1.76 27.80
CA ASP A 60 -9.19 -0.95 28.91
C ASP A 60 -8.10 0.06 28.51
N ALA A 61 -7.19 -0.29 27.58
CA ALA A 61 -6.18 0.68 27.14
C ALA A 61 -6.79 1.74 26.21
N ILE A 62 -7.80 1.37 25.42
CA ILE A 62 -8.57 2.30 24.60
C ILE A 62 -9.40 3.21 25.50
N ALA A 63 -10.10 2.66 26.49
CA ALA A 63 -10.91 3.39 27.44
C ALA A 63 -10.06 4.35 28.27
N GLU A 64 -8.90 3.91 28.76
CA GLU A 64 -7.97 4.76 29.52
C GLU A 64 -7.35 5.85 28.62
N ALA A 65 -7.07 5.56 27.35
CA ALA A 65 -6.62 6.57 26.39
C ALA A 65 -7.72 7.60 26.08
N LEU A 66 -8.98 7.16 25.93
CA LEU A 66 -10.12 8.04 25.69
C LEU A 66 -10.44 8.91 26.92
N HIS A 67 -10.37 8.36 28.13
CA HIS A 67 -10.52 9.13 29.38
C HIS A 67 -9.41 10.16 29.55
N ARG A 68 -8.15 9.82 29.21
CA ARG A 68 -7.03 10.78 29.28
C ARG A 68 -7.09 11.90 28.25
N THR A 69 -7.73 11.66 27.11
CA THR A 69 -7.73 12.63 25.99
C THR A 69 -8.93 13.58 26.05
N ASP A 70 -9.83 13.44 27.03
CA ASP A 70 -11.11 14.18 27.16
C ASP A 70 -11.90 14.24 25.84
N ALA A 71 -11.68 13.24 24.97
CA ALA A 71 -12.12 13.25 23.57
C ALA A 71 -13.64 13.07 23.41
N ILE A 72 -14.34 12.83 24.52
CA ILE A 72 -15.80 12.72 24.59
C ILE A 72 -16.44 14.04 25.03
N ALA A 73 -15.69 14.95 25.67
CA ALA A 73 -16.23 16.23 26.17
C ALA A 73 -16.29 17.34 25.11
N ASP A 74 -15.51 17.22 24.02
CA ASP A 74 -15.39 18.26 23.00
C ASP A 74 -15.98 17.81 21.65
N ILE A 75 -17.28 17.51 21.63
CA ILE A 75 -18.07 17.65 20.41
C ILE A 75 -18.54 19.12 20.38
N PRO A 76 -17.81 20.05 19.71
CA PRO A 76 -18.27 21.43 19.62
C PRO A 76 -19.50 21.48 18.72
N SER A 77 -20.69 21.41 19.32
CA SER A 77 -21.92 21.92 18.74
C SER A 77 -21.84 23.45 18.69
N GLY A 78 -21.04 24.02 17.80
CA GLY A 78 -20.84 25.48 17.78
C GLY A 78 -19.85 26.01 16.77
N ARG A 79 -20.38 26.53 15.66
CA ARG A 79 -19.85 27.60 14.76
C ARG A 79 -18.33 27.67 14.57
N VAL A 80 -17.87 27.19 13.41
CA VAL A 80 -16.55 27.54 12.86
C VAL A 80 -16.44 29.04 12.51
N PRO A 81 -15.42 29.76 13.00
CA PRO A 81 -15.13 31.13 12.59
C PRO A 81 -14.46 31.18 11.21
N ARG A 82 -14.86 32.18 10.41
CA ARG A 82 -14.42 32.39 9.03
C ARG A 82 -12.94 32.82 8.94
N LEU A 83 -12.02 31.86 8.87
CA LEU A 83 -10.66 32.09 8.39
C LEU A 83 -10.57 31.91 6.86
N ARG A 84 -11.35 32.70 6.10
CA ARG A 84 -11.35 32.67 4.62
C ARG A 84 -10.80 33.94 3.97
N ALA A 85 -10.35 34.92 4.76
CA ALA A 85 -9.92 36.22 4.23
C ALA A 85 -8.41 36.31 3.88
N ARG A 86 -7.57 35.39 4.37
CA ARG A 86 -6.09 35.48 4.23
C ARG A 86 -5.48 34.67 3.09
N ARG A 87 -6.29 34.02 2.24
CA ARG A 87 -5.82 33.22 1.08
C ARG A 87 -6.03 33.88 -0.29
N TRP A 88 -6.76 35.00 -0.37
CA TRP A 88 -7.13 35.60 -1.65
C TRP A 88 -6.06 36.55 -2.23
N THR A 89 -5.26 37.20 -1.38
CA THR A 89 -4.24 38.16 -1.83
C THR A 89 -2.99 37.48 -2.41
N LEU A 90 -2.75 36.20 -2.11
CA LEU A 90 -1.65 35.42 -2.70
C LEU A 90 -1.97 34.85 -4.09
N GLN A 91 -3.24 34.80 -4.50
CA GLN A 91 -3.65 34.27 -5.82
C GLN A 91 -3.62 35.31 -6.94
N VAL A 92 -3.62 36.61 -6.62
CA VAL A 92 -3.59 37.68 -7.63
C VAL A 92 -2.18 37.90 -8.21
N ALA A 93 -1.12 37.70 -7.41
CA ALA A 93 0.26 37.83 -7.88
C ALA A 93 0.68 36.73 -8.87
N ALA A 94 0.17 35.51 -8.69
CA ALA A 94 0.44 34.39 -9.61
C ALA A 94 -0.29 34.53 -10.96
N GLY A 95 -1.48 35.14 -10.97
CA GLY A 95 -2.26 35.36 -12.19
C GLY A 95 -1.61 36.37 -13.15
N LEU A 96 -1.01 37.45 -12.64
CA LEU A 96 -0.36 38.47 -13.46
C LEU A 96 0.94 37.96 -14.12
N LEU A 97 1.68 37.05 -13.47
CA LEU A 97 2.86 36.41 -14.05
C LEU A 97 2.50 35.42 -15.18
N LEU A 98 1.38 34.70 -15.05
CA LEU A 98 0.91 33.76 -16.08
C LEU A 98 0.39 34.46 -17.34
N VAL A 99 -0.26 35.62 -17.22
CA VAL A 99 -0.79 36.36 -18.38
C VAL A 99 0.34 37.09 -19.15
N ALA A 100 1.35 37.63 -18.46
CA ALA A 100 2.51 38.24 -19.11
C ALA A 100 3.39 37.20 -19.85
N GLY A 101 3.54 35.99 -19.29
CA GLY A 101 4.27 34.90 -19.95
C GLY A 101 3.55 34.29 -21.16
N GLY A 102 2.21 34.22 -21.11
CA GLY A 102 1.39 33.61 -22.17
C GLY A 102 1.38 34.38 -23.50
N MET A 103 1.55 35.71 -23.48
CA MET A 103 1.51 36.53 -24.71
C MET A 103 2.79 36.45 -25.56
N MET A 104 3.95 36.09 -24.97
CA MET A 104 5.18 35.89 -25.74
C MET A 104 5.25 34.52 -26.43
N ALA A 105 4.74 33.46 -25.79
CA ALA A 105 4.79 32.09 -26.34
C ALA A 105 3.71 31.81 -27.40
N GLY A 106 2.53 32.42 -27.30
CA GLY A 106 1.41 32.13 -28.22
C GLY A 106 1.58 32.65 -29.66
N ARG A 107 2.47 33.63 -29.88
CA ARG A 107 2.66 34.24 -31.22
C ARG A 107 3.63 33.44 -32.11
N VAL A 108 4.44 32.56 -31.53
CA VAL A 108 5.40 31.71 -32.26
C VAL A 108 4.77 30.39 -32.72
N SER A 109 3.69 29.92 -32.05
CA SER A 109 2.96 28.70 -32.41
C SER A 109 1.84 28.87 -33.47
N ALA A 110 1.57 30.09 -33.93
CA ALA A 110 0.47 30.36 -34.88
C ALA A 110 0.92 30.64 -36.34
N GLY A 111 2.21 30.49 -36.67
CA GLY A 111 2.66 30.51 -38.07
C GLY A 111 2.40 31.82 -38.85
N ALA A 112 2.22 32.95 -38.17
CA ALA A 112 2.06 34.25 -38.81
C ALA A 112 3.45 34.86 -39.10
N GLY A 113 3.86 34.82 -40.36
CA GLY A 113 5.14 35.37 -40.81
C GLY A 113 5.22 36.89 -40.63
N PRO A 114 6.36 37.45 -40.15
CA PRO A 114 6.63 38.86 -40.30
C PRO A 114 6.95 39.15 -41.78
N LEU A 115 6.21 40.06 -42.41
CA LEU A 115 6.60 40.67 -43.69
C LEU A 115 7.90 41.49 -43.49
N PRO A 116 8.64 41.87 -44.55
CA PRO A 116 8.96 41.14 -45.78
C PRO A 116 10.45 40.81 -45.89
N ARG A 117 10.70 39.85 -46.79
CA ARG A 117 11.98 39.31 -47.24
C ARG A 117 12.94 40.38 -47.79
N GLU A 118 13.95 40.74 -47.02
CA GLU A 118 15.24 41.22 -47.54
C GLU A 118 16.14 40.00 -47.78
N ARG A 119 16.72 39.93 -48.98
CA ARG A 119 17.65 38.86 -49.40
C ARG A 119 18.98 39.02 -48.65
N GLY A 120 19.51 37.95 -48.07
CA GLY A 120 20.93 37.94 -47.70
C GLY A 120 21.38 36.73 -46.88
N ALA A 121 22.26 35.94 -47.50
CA ALA A 121 23.33 35.16 -46.88
C ALA A 121 23.01 33.96 -45.95
N THR A 122 23.34 32.79 -46.48
CA THR A 122 23.89 31.59 -45.83
C THR A 122 24.55 31.79 -44.46
N VAL A 123 24.16 30.99 -43.46
CA VAL A 123 25.08 30.23 -42.57
C VAL A 123 24.32 29.01 -42.02
N ALA A 124 24.83 27.81 -42.28
CA ALA A 124 24.46 26.62 -41.53
C ALA A 124 25.11 26.70 -40.16
N THR A 125 24.32 26.74 -39.09
CA THR A 125 24.83 26.67 -37.72
C THR A 125 24.13 25.53 -37.00
N ALA A 126 24.92 24.52 -36.66
CA ALA A 126 24.53 23.40 -35.83
C ALA A 126 24.01 23.91 -34.48
N ALA A 127 22.70 23.82 -34.27
CA ALA A 127 22.11 24.05 -32.96
C ALA A 127 22.07 22.71 -32.22
N SER A 128 22.78 22.67 -31.10
CA SER A 128 22.74 21.59 -30.12
C SER A 128 21.30 21.35 -29.70
N ALA A 129 20.71 20.27 -30.20
CA ALA A 129 19.41 19.81 -29.75
C ALA A 129 19.58 19.17 -28.37
N LEU A 130 19.07 19.85 -27.33
CA LEU A 130 18.70 19.21 -26.08
C LEU A 130 17.88 17.95 -26.40
N PRO A 131 18.11 16.81 -25.72
CA PRO A 131 17.23 15.66 -25.85
C PRO A 131 15.92 15.99 -25.13
N THR A 132 15.02 16.71 -25.80
CA THR A 132 13.61 16.70 -25.46
C THR A 132 13.12 15.31 -25.81
N THR A 133 12.98 14.48 -24.79
CA THR A 133 12.35 13.16 -24.85
C THR A 133 11.03 13.30 -25.60
N ARG A 134 10.99 12.84 -26.85
CA ARG A 134 9.75 12.63 -27.59
C ARG A 134 9.01 11.48 -26.91
N LEU A 135 8.34 11.75 -25.80
CA LEU A 135 7.30 10.86 -25.30
C LEU A 135 6.08 11.03 -26.22
N ALA A 136 5.62 9.91 -26.76
CA ALA A 136 4.32 9.72 -27.41
C ALA A 136 4.12 10.42 -28.77
N ALA A 137 4.58 9.78 -29.84
CA ALA A 137 3.92 9.92 -31.15
C ALA A 137 4.03 8.70 -32.09
N ASP A 138 4.94 7.73 -31.87
CA ASP A 138 5.16 6.63 -32.84
C ASP A 138 5.18 5.21 -32.23
N THR A 139 4.37 4.90 -31.21
CA THR A 139 4.27 3.51 -30.72
C THR A 139 3.25 2.69 -31.51
N ALA A 140 3.46 2.55 -32.82
CA ALA A 140 2.81 1.51 -33.61
C ALA A 140 3.74 0.29 -33.63
N PHE A 141 3.46 -0.71 -32.78
CA PHE A 141 4.21 -1.97 -32.83
C PHE A 141 3.94 -2.66 -34.16
N VAL A 142 5.01 -3.06 -34.86
CA VAL A 142 4.90 -3.70 -36.18
C VAL A 142 4.42 -5.15 -36.04
N SER A 143 4.70 -5.80 -34.91
CA SER A 143 4.22 -7.13 -34.58
C SER A 143 3.96 -7.33 -33.08
N VAL A 144 3.25 -8.41 -32.72
CA VAL A 144 3.07 -8.82 -31.32
C VAL A 144 4.41 -9.16 -30.66
N GLU A 145 5.37 -9.69 -31.43
CA GLU A 145 6.69 -10.03 -30.90
C GLU A 145 7.49 -8.77 -30.56
N ASP A 146 7.43 -7.74 -31.40
CA ASP A 146 8.03 -6.43 -31.11
C ASP A 146 7.43 -5.81 -29.83
N ALA A 147 6.11 -5.95 -29.64
CA ALA A 147 5.44 -5.50 -28.42
C ALA A 147 5.89 -6.28 -27.19
N ARG A 148 6.08 -7.60 -27.28
CA ARG A 148 6.60 -8.43 -26.18
C ARG A 148 8.04 -8.06 -25.82
N GLN A 149 8.90 -7.86 -26.82
CA GLN A 149 10.28 -7.41 -26.58
C GLN A 149 10.32 -6.03 -25.94
N ALA A 150 9.50 -5.09 -26.42
CA ALA A 150 9.38 -3.77 -25.82
C ALA A 150 8.84 -3.82 -24.38
N GLN A 151 7.89 -4.71 -24.09
CA GLN A 151 7.38 -4.96 -22.74
C GLN A 151 8.50 -5.47 -21.82
N GLN A 152 9.22 -6.53 -22.21
CA GLN A 152 10.33 -7.09 -21.41
C GLN A 152 11.42 -6.05 -21.16
N HIS A 153 11.78 -5.26 -22.17
CA HIS A 153 12.75 -4.19 -22.02
C HIS A 153 12.27 -3.11 -21.03
N SER A 154 11.00 -2.74 -21.10
CA SER A 154 10.40 -1.76 -20.19
C SER A 154 10.33 -2.28 -18.76
N GLU A 155 10.05 -3.57 -18.56
CA GLU A 155 10.07 -4.21 -17.24
C GLU A 155 11.48 -4.16 -16.62
N LEU A 156 12.51 -4.48 -17.41
CA LEU A 156 13.91 -4.38 -16.95
C LEU A 156 14.30 -2.94 -16.60
N LEU A 157 13.93 -1.97 -17.45
CA LEU A 157 14.18 -0.55 -17.19
C LEU A 157 13.47 -0.08 -15.91
N TYR A 158 12.23 -0.51 -15.70
CA TYR A 158 11.47 -0.18 -14.50
C TYR A 158 12.13 -0.77 -13.24
N GLN A 159 12.56 -2.04 -13.29
CA GLN A 159 13.27 -2.69 -12.18
C GLN A 159 14.57 -1.96 -11.85
N GLN A 160 15.36 -1.60 -12.88
CA GLN A 160 16.60 -0.85 -12.72
C GLN A 160 16.34 0.53 -12.11
N ALA A 161 15.37 1.28 -12.65
CA ALA A 161 15.00 2.60 -12.14
C ALA A 161 14.52 2.53 -10.69
N THR A 162 13.68 1.55 -10.35
CA THR A 162 13.18 1.35 -8.98
C THR A 162 14.33 1.04 -8.03
N SER A 163 15.30 0.21 -8.42
CA SER A 163 16.48 -0.08 -7.60
C SER A 163 17.37 1.15 -7.40
N TRP A 164 17.52 1.99 -8.43
CA TRP A 164 18.29 3.23 -8.35
C TRP A 164 17.61 4.22 -7.41
N ILE A 165 16.30 4.41 -7.56
CA ILE A 165 15.50 5.26 -6.67
C ILE A 165 15.62 4.74 -5.23
N ALA A 166 15.46 3.45 -4.98
CA ALA A 166 15.59 2.90 -3.63
C ALA A 166 16.97 3.16 -2.97
N GLN A 167 18.03 3.30 -3.76
CA GLN A 167 19.38 3.61 -3.26
C GLN A 167 19.62 5.11 -3.05
N HIS A 168 18.92 5.97 -3.78
CA HIS A 168 19.17 7.42 -3.82
C HIS A 168 18.05 8.26 -3.21
N ASP A 169 16.89 7.67 -2.97
CA ASP A 169 15.73 8.31 -2.37
C ASP A 169 15.87 8.32 -0.85
N ASN A 170 16.48 9.40 -0.36
CA ASN A 170 16.60 9.69 1.06
C ASN A 170 15.37 10.47 1.60
N ALA A 171 14.33 10.68 0.79
CA ALA A 171 13.12 11.41 1.20
C ALA A 171 12.12 10.53 1.98
N SER A 172 12.49 9.30 2.30
CA SER A 172 11.67 8.38 3.07
C SER A 172 11.69 8.76 4.55
N ASP A 173 10.54 9.20 5.05
CA ASP A 173 10.30 9.30 6.49
C ASP A 173 10.28 7.86 7.07
N ASP A 174 11.45 7.36 7.49
CA ASP A 174 11.69 6.07 8.15
C ASP A 174 11.06 6.01 9.56
N THR A 175 9.78 6.36 9.63
CA THR A 175 8.99 6.38 10.84
C THR A 175 8.29 5.02 11.00
N PRO A 176 8.11 4.54 12.24
CA PRO A 176 7.32 3.34 12.49
C PRO A 176 5.90 3.41 11.91
N VAL A 177 5.32 4.61 11.78
CA VAL A 177 3.99 4.83 11.17
C VAL A 177 4.02 4.58 9.67
N ALA A 178 5.03 5.07 8.95
CA ALA A 178 5.18 4.83 7.51
C ALA A 178 5.39 3.33 7.19
N TYR A 179 6.17 2.62 8.02
CA TYR A 179 6.33 1.18 7.87
C TYR A 179 5.02 0.41 8.12
N ARG A 180 4.25 0.79 9.15
CA ARG A 180 2.93 0.18 9.42
C ARG A 180 1.93 0.42 8.28
N SER A 181 1.89 1.63 7.71
CA SER A 181 1.00 1.93 6.58
C SER A 181 1.41 1.14 5.33
N ARG A 182 2.71 1.01 5.08
CA ARG A 182 3.24 0.16 4.01
C ARG A 182 2.86 -1.31 4.21
N LEU A 183 2.98 -1.84 5.43
CA LEU A 183 2.57 -3.22 5.74
C LEU A 183 1.08 -3.45 5.49
N ALA A 184 0.21 -2.53 5.92
CA ALA A 184 -1.22 -2.63 5.66
C ALA A 184 -1.55 -2.60 4.16
N ALA A 185 -0.80 -1.83 3.36
CA ALA A 185 -0.94 -1.83 1.90
C ALA A 185 -0.50 -3.17 1.29
N LEU A 186 0.65 -3.70 1.72
CA LEU A 186 1.16 -5.00 1.25
C LEU A 186 0.21 -6.15 1.62
N ASP A 187 -0.37 -6.15 2.82
CA ASP A 187 -1.36 -7.14 3.24
C ASP A 187 -2.62 -7.11 2.37
N ARG A 188 -3.06 -5.91 1.95
CA ARG A 188 -4.18 -5.77 1.00
C ARG A 188 -3.83 -6.34 -0.37
N VAL A 189 -2.61 -6.10 -0.86
CA VAL A 189 -2.15 -6.69 -2.14
C VAL A 189 -2.13 -8.21 -2.05
N ILE A 190 -1.55 -8.77 -0.98
CA ILE A 190 -1.52 -10.23 -0.73
C ILE A 190 -2.94 -10.82 -0.74
N SER A 191 -3.89 -10.17 -0.06
CA SER A 191 -5.30 -10.60 -0.05
C SER A 191 -5.90 -10.63 -1.46
N THR A 192 -5.71 -9.55 -2.22
CA THR A 192 -6.24 -9.46 -3.59
C THR A 192 -5.59 -10.48 -4.52
N THR A 193 -4.27 -10.68 -4.43
CA THR A 193 -3.56 -11.67 -5.26
C THR A 193 -3.96 -13.09 -4.91
N ARG A 194 -4.24 -13.41 -3.63
CA ARG A 194 -4.80 -14.71 -3.23
C ARG A 194 -6.16 -14.99 -3.83
N GLU A 195 -7.03 -13.98 -3.91
CA GLU A 195 -8.30 -14.11 -4.61
C GLU A 195 -8.08 -14.36 -6.11
N ALA A 196 -7.18 -13.60 -6.74
CA ALA A 196 -6.85 -13.84 -8.14
C ALA A 196 -6.27 -15.25 -8.40
N MET A 197 -5.44 -15.78 -7.49
CA MET A 197 -4.91 -17.16 -7.58
C MET A 197 -6.00 -18.22 -7.39
N ARG A 198 -7.06 -17.96 -6.62
CA ARG A 198 -8.20 -18.89 -6.52
C ARG A 198 -8.91 -19.04 -7.88
N GLN A 199 -8.93 -17.98 -8.68
CA GLN A 199 -9.52 -17.98 -10.02
C GLN A 199 -8.56 -18.53 -11.08
N ALA A 200 -7.25 -18.30 -10.92
CA ALA A 200 -6.21 -18.75 -11.85
C ALA A 200 -5.00 -19.38 -11.11
N PRO A 201 -5.12 -20.63 -10.61
CA PRO A 201 -4.11 -21.25 -9.74
C PRO A 201 -2.74 -21.48 -10.37
N HIS A 202 -2.69 -21.55 -11.70
CA HIS A 202 -1.48 -21.85 -12.47
C HIS A 202 -0.98 -20.66 -13.29
N ASP A 203 -1.47 -19.45 -13.00
CA ASP A 203 -0.96 -18.24 -13.66
C ASP A 203 0.42 -17.86 -13.07
N PRO A 204 1.50 -17.90 -13.89
CA PRO A 204 2.85 -17.63 -13.40
C PRO A 204 3.06 -16.15 -13.02
N VAL A 205 2.32 -15.22 -13.64
CA VAL A 205 2.42 -13.78 -13.38
C VAL A 205 1.81 -13.47 -12.02
N ILE A 206 0.59 -13.95 -11.77
CA ILE A 206 -0.10 -13.73 -10.49
C ILE A 206 0.72 -14.36 -9.34
N ASN A 207 1.24 -15.57 -9.53
CA ASN A 207 2.11 -16.22 -8.54
C ASN A 207 3.40 -15.42 -8.30
N GLY A 208 4.03 -14.89 -9.35
CA GLY A 208 5.21 -14.03 -9.23
C GLY A 208 4.94 -12.76 -8.43
N TYR A 209 3.81 -12.09 -8.67
CA TYR A 209 3.39 -10.93 -7.89
C TYR A 209 3.16 -11.27 -6.42
N TYR A 210 2.53 -12.43 -6.14
CA TYR A 210 2.28 -12.88 -4.77
C TYR A 210 3.59 -13.07 -3.98
N LEU A 211 4.52 -13.84 -4.55
CA LEU A 211 5.81 -14.12 -3.92
C LEU A 211 6.65 -12.86 -3.71
N THR A 212 6.65 -11.97 -4.71
CA THR A 212 7.36 -10.68 -4.62
C THR A 212 6.79 -9.82 -3.49
N THR A 213 5.46 -9.76 -3.37
CA THR A 213 4.78 -8.97 -2.33
C THR A 213 5.06 -9.54 -0.94
N LEU A 214 5.08 -10.87 -0.79
CA LEU A 214 5.48 -11.53 0.46
C LEU A 214 6.91 -11.16 0.88
N GLY A 215 7.88 -11.24 -0.04
CA GLY A 215 9.26 -10.86 0.24
C GLY A 215 9.39 -9.39 0.65
N GLN A 216 8.63 -8.49 0.01
CA GLN A 216 8.59 -7.08 0.40
C GLN A 216 8.00 -6.86 1.79
N ARG A 217 6.97 -7.63 2.18
CA ARG A 217 6.37 -7.58 3.51
C ARG A 217 7.37 -7.97 4.59
N GLU A 218 8.08 -9.08 4.39
CA GLU A 218 9.12 -9.55 5.31
C GLU A 218 10.27 -8.56 5.45
N ALA A 219 10.73 -7.98 4.33
CA ALA A 219 11.75 -6.93 4.36
C ALA A 219 11.27 -5.69 5.15
N THR A 220 10.02 -5.28 4.96
CA THR A 220 9.42 -4.14 5.67
C THR A 220 9.28 -4.42 7.17
N LEU A 221 8.96 -5.66 7.57
CA LEU A 221 8.94 -6.06 8.98
C LEU A 221 10.32 -5.98 9.63
N ARG A 222 11.37 -6.42 8.93
CA ARG A 222 12.75 -6.28 9.42
C ARG A 222 13.14 -4.82 9.60
N GLN A 223 12.81 -3.96 8.62
CA GLN A 223 13.04 -2.52 8.69
C GLN A 223 12.29 -1.87 9.86
N LEU A 224 11.01 -2.23 10.05
CA LEU A 224 10.23 -1.79 11.19
C LEU A 224 10.93 -2.16 12.51
N ASN A 225 11.34 -3.41 12.69
CA ASN A 225 12.02 -3.85 13.91
C ASN A 225 13.32 -3.05 14.17
N THR A 226 14.07 -2.69 13.12
CA THR A 226 15.25 -1.83 13.27
C THR A 226 14.93 -0.39 13.67
N ALA A 227 13.81 0.15 13.18
CA ALA A 227 13.36 1.52 13.44
C ALA A 227 12.67 1.69 14.81
N LEU A 228 12.21 0.62 15.45
CA LEU A 228 11.70 0.69 16.82
C LEU A 228 12.84 0.91 17.84
N PRO A 229 12.59 1.72 18.90
CA PRO A 229 13.50 1.86 20.03
C PRO A 229 13.80 0.49 20.65
N ALA A 230 15.01 0.30 21.21
CA ALA A 230 15.43 -0.98 21.79
C ALA A 230 14.45 -1.56 22.84
N THR A 231 13.69 -0.70 23.53
CA THR A 231 12.67 -1.08 24.52
C THR A 231 11.38 -1.65 23.93
N LEU A 232 11.17 -1.52 22.61
CA LEU A 232 10.01 -2.02 21.87
C LEU A 232 10.40 -3.02 20.77
N ARG A 233 11.69 -3.35 20.64
CA ARG A 233 12.15 -4.43 19.76
C ARG A 233 11.69 -5.74 20.35
N VAL A 234 10.88 -6.48 19.59
CA VAL A 234 10.49 -7.84 19.97
C VAL A 234 11.75 -8.69 19.80
N ASN A 235 12.36 -9.09 20.91
CA ASN A 235 13.44 -10.06 20.90
C ASN A 235 12.83 -11.42 20.56
N SER A 236 12.86 -11.80 19.28
CA SER A 236 12.63 -13.19 18.88
C SER A 236 13.83 -14.01 19.37
N PHE A 237 13.59 -14.90 20.33
CA PHE A 237 14.44 -16.07 20.58
C PHE A 237 13.94 -17.23 19.72
#